data_AF-A0A1I4HE26-F1
#
_entry.id   AF-A0A1I4HE26-F1
#
_cell.length_a   1.000
_cell.length_b   1.000
_cell.length_c   1.000
_cell.angle_alpha   90.00
_cell.angle_beta   90.00
_cell.angle_gamma   90.00
#
_symmetry.space_group_name_H-M   'P 1'
#
loop_
_entity.id
_entity.type
_entity.pdbx_description
1 polymer ?
#
loop_
_entity_poly.entity_id
_entity_poly.type
_entity_poly.pdbx_seq_one_letter_code
_entity_poly.pdbx_strand_id
1 'polypeptide(L)'
;MTRLSLRLRILLFFALLALGGILIVALALIVGYRHSIESGSGPGFMLSAIIAGFGLLGLATGIWFLFDENVAKPIEKLAATLRVRAHAGVPAELDKHAARYLGDLAPAADAVTTQLNEQTLDAAEMVALETEALSDEKTRLTALLSEIPLAIVLISPTHRIVLYDGQAASALAQIAPPRLNASIFDYFAKPNLIAAHDELVKTDREVAFEATCPNGEVSFAARLKPLGSARGYMMFIDEAHSHLSPEASRPLTYDFELLKPSGPSNLMKLAIDRVPFVVFDSETTGLLPHKDEVIQLGAVRVLRGMIVPGEKIDRLVDPGRPIPPASTKVHHITDAMVAGAPSFQPVATEFHHFARDAVIVAHNAPFDMAFLHRRAEEYDLDWQHPILDTVLLSAVLFGTTESHTLDALCARLGVTIPARLRHTALGDAQATAEVLCRMLPMLKSQGYTTLEKVIEQCQKHSRLLEDMN
;
A
#
# COMPACT_ATOMS: atom_id res chain seq x y z
N MET A 1 39.05 17.32 1.93
CA MET A 1 38.24 18.34 2.63
C MET A 1 37.06 17.70 3.40
N THR A 2 37.28 16.62 4.16
CA THR A 2 36.21 15.84 4.84
C THR A 2 36.09 16.10 6.34
N ARG A 3 36.93 16.99 6.93
CA ARG A 3 37.02 17.22 8.39
C ARG A 3 36.35 18.51 8.89
N LEU A 4 35.52 19.17 8.09
CA LEU A 4 34.77 20.34 8.57
C LEU A 4 33.48 19.86 9.24
N SER A 5 33.27 20.23 10.51
CA SER A 5 32.05 19.92 11.25
C SER A 5 30.83 20.54 10.56
N LEU A 6 29.65 19.90 10.69
CA LEU A 6 28.40 20.40 10.11
C LEU A 6 28.14 21.86 10.52
N ARG A 7 28.41 22.20 11.79
CA ARG A 7 28.29 23.57 12.33
C ARG A 7 29.17 24.58 11.58
N LEU A 8 30.41 24.22 11.28
CA LEU A 8 31.34 25.11 10.57
C LEU A 8 30.91 25.29 9.10
N ARG A 9 30.35 24.25 8.47
CA ARG A 9 29.81 24.36 7.10
C ARG A 9 28.57 25.25 7.04
N ILE A 10 27.65 25.09 8.01
CA ILE A 10 26.49 25.98 8.16
C ILE A 10 26.96 27.42 8.35
N LEU A 11 27.96 27.65 9.21
CA LEU A 11 28.56 28.97 9.40
C LEU A 11 29.14 29.54 8.10
N LEU A 12 29.79 28.72 7.27
CA LEU A 12 30.33 29.15 5.98
C LEU A 12 29.23 29.60 5.00
N PHE A 13 28.04 28.98 5.01
CA PHE A 13 26.90 29.46 4.22
C PHE A 13 26.42 30.83 4.68
N PHE A 14 26.30 31.06 5.99
CA PHE A 14 25.95 32.37 6.54
C PHE A 14 27.02 33.42 6.27
N ALA A 15 28.30 33.05 6.35
CA ALA A 15 29.42 33.94 6.02
C ALA A 15 29.42 34.32 4.53
N LEU A 16 29.15 33.36 3.64
CA LEU A 16 29.01 33.59 2.20
C LEU A 16 27.83 34.53 1.89
N LEU A 17 26.69 34.35 2.57
CA LEU A 17 25.52 35.21 2.43
C LEU A 17 25.83 36.64 2.88
N ALA A 18 26.49 36.79 4.04
CA ALA A 18 26.86 38.09 4.59
C ALA A 18 27.87 38.83 3.70
N LEU A 19 28.98 38.16 3.32
CA LEU A 19 30.02 38.76 2.49
C LEU A 19 29.54 39.05 1.07
N GLY A 20 28.80 38.11 0.46
CA GLY A 20 28.20 38.30 -0.86
C GLY A 20 27.18 39.44 -0.85
N GLY A 21 26.36 39.55 0.21
CA GLY A 21 25.40 40.63 0.36
C GLY A 21 26.07 42.00 0.48
N ILE A 22 27.12 42.12 1.29
CA ILE A 22 27.93 43.34 1.41
C ILE A 22 28.51 43.73 0.05
N LEU A 23 29.07 42.78 -0.69
CA LEU A 23 29.65 43.02 -2.01
C LEU A 23 28.61 43.50 -3.03
N ILE A 24 27.44 42.85 -3.06
CA ILE A 24 26.33 43.22 -3.97
C ILE A 24 25.85 44.64 -3.67
N VAL A 25 25.65 44.98 -2.40
CA VAL A 25 25.24 46.32 -1.98
C VAL A 25 26.32 47.34 -2.34
N ALA A 26 27.59 47.05 -2.09
CA ALA A 26 28.69 47.95 -2.45
C ALA A 26 28.76 48.21 -3.97
N LEU A 27 28.65 47.16 -4.79
CA LEU A 27 28.63 47.27 -6.25
C LEU A 27 27.40 48.04 -6.74
N ALA A 28 26.23 47.78 -6.17
CA ALA A 28 25.00 48.49 -6.51
C ALA A 28 25.11 49.99 -6.20
N LEU A 29 25.67 50.35 -5.04
CA LEU A 29 25.93 51.74 -4.66
C LEU A 29 26.95 52.41 -5.58
N ILE A 30 28.02 51.72 -5.99
CA ILE A 30 29.01 52.25 -6.95
C ILE A 30 28.35 52.54 -8.30
N VAL A 31 27.54 51.61 -8.80
CA VAL A 31 26.82 51.76 -10.08
C VAL A 31 25.83 52.92 -10.01
N GLY A 32 25.01 53.00 -8.97
CA GLY A 32 24.05 54.08 -8.86
C GLY A 32 24.66 55.43 -8.52
N TYR A 33 25.80 55.49 -7.82
CA TYR A 33 26.55 56.73 -7.66
C TYR A 33 27.04 57.26 -9.02
N ARG A 34 27.62 56.40 -9.87
CA ARG A 34 28.03 56.79 -11.23
C ARG A 34 26.83 57.29 -12.04
N HIS A 35 25.70 56.59 -11.99
CA HIS A 35 24.48 57.00 -12.68
C HIS A 35 23.91 58.32 -12.12
N SER A 36 24.08 58.58 -10.82
CA SER A 36 23.60 59.81 -10.18
C SER A 36 24.33 61.06 -10.66
N ILE A 37 25.61 60.93 -11.03
CA ILE A 37 26.41 62.02 -11.59
C ILE A 37 25.91 62.41 -12.98
N GLU A 38 25.39 61.45 -13.75
CA GLU A 38 24.94 61.67 -15.14
C GLU A 38 23.46 62.05 -15.25
N SER A 39 22.59 61.45 -14.42
CA SER A 39 21.13 61.50 -14.58
C SER A 39 20.40 62.11 -13.37
N GLY A 40 21.14 62.57 -12.36
CA GLY A 40 20.60 63.12 -11.12
C GLY A 40 20.44 62.10 -9.99
N SER A 41 20.33 62.60 -8.75
CA SER A 41 20.40 61.78 -7.53
C SER A 41 19.26 60.76 -7.42
N GLY A 42 18.03 61.14 -7.79
CA GLY A 42 16.84 60.28 -7.69
C GLY A 42 16.97 58.98 -8.50
N PRO A 43 17.20 59.04 -9.82
CA PRO A 43 17.40 57.86 -10.66
C PRO A 43 18.56 56.96 -10.21
N GLY A 44 19.68 57.55 -9.74
CA GLY A 44 20.83 56.79 -9.24
C GLY A 44 20.55 55.95 -7.99
N PHE A 45 19.80 56.51 -7.02
CA PHE A 45 19.38 55.75 -5.84
C PHE A 45 18.38 54.64 -6.18
N MET A 46 17.44 54.91 -7.09
CA MET A 46 16.47 53.91 -7.54
C MET A 46 17.17 52.73 -8.24
N LEU A 47 18.15 53.01 -9.12
CA LEU A 47 18.94 51.98 -9.78
C LEU A 47 19.75 51.13 -8.78
N SER A 48 20.38 51.77 -7.79
CA SER A 48 21.10 51.06 -6.72
C SER A 48 20.18 50.10 -5.96
N ALA A 49 18.98 50.57 -5.59
CA ALA A 49 18.01 49.78 -4.85
C ALA A 49 17.53 48.57 -5.66
N ILE A 50 17.28 48.74 -6.97
CA ILE A 50 16.89 47.66 -7.87
C ILE A 50 18.01 46.61 -7.98
N ILE A 51 19.25 47.03 -8.27
CA ILE A 51 20.39 46.11 -8.41
C ILE A 51 20.66 45.37 -7.10
N ALA A 52 20.66 46.07 -5.97
CA ALA A 52 20.85 45.46 -4.66
C ALA A 52 19.72 44.48 -4.32
N GLY A 53 18.46 44.86 -4.59
CA GLY A 53 17.29 44.01 -4.33
C GLY A 53 17.33 42.70 -5.11
N PHE A 54 17.50 42.77 -6.43
CA PHE A 54 17.59 41.57 -7.27
C PHE A 54 18.85 40.75 -6.99
N GLY A 55 19.99 41.41 -6.73
CA GLY A 55 21.24 40.72 -6.39
C GLY A 55 21.15 39.95 -5.07
N LEU A 56 20.60 40.58 -4.02
CA LEU A 56 20.41 39.93 -2.72
C LEU A 56 19.41 38.76 -2.81
N LEU A 57 18.33 38.93 -3.58
CA LEU A 57 17.37 37.86 -3.84
C LEU A 57 18.05 36.67 -4.53
N GLY A 58 18.79 36.92 -5.61
CA GLY A 58 19.52 35.88 -6.34
C GLY A 58 20.56 35.16 -5.48
N LEU A 59 21.31 35.90 -4.65
CA LEU A 59 22.27 35.32 -3.71
C LEU A 59 21.57 34.45 -2.66
N ALA A 60 20.48 34.92 -2.07
CA ALA A 60 19.71 34.18 -1.09
C ALA A 60 19.14 32.89 -1.67
N THR A 61 18.56 32.94 -2.88
CA THR A 61 18.06 31.75 -3.59
C THR A 61 19.20 30.78 -3.94
N GLY A 62 20.35 31.27 -4.40
CA GLY A 62 21.50 30.43 -4.73
C GLY A 62 22.10 29.73 -3.51
N ILE A 63 22.22 30.44 -2.38
CA ILE A 63 22.70 29.86 -1.12
C ILE A 63 21.68 28.88 -0.54
N TRP A 64 20.39 29.21 -0.59
CA TRP A 64 19.33 28.28 -0.22
C TRP A 64 19.40 26.99 -1.05
N PHE A 65 19.54 27.09 -2.37
CA PHE A 65 19.69 25.93 -3.25
C PHE A 65 20.92 25.07 -2.89
N LEU A 66 22.07 25.70 -2.64
CA LEU A 66 23.27 24.97 -2.20
C LEU A 66 23.08 24.29 -0.84
N PHE A 67 22.40 24.94 0.10
CA PHE A 67 22.10 24.36 1.40
C PHE A 67 21.13 23.17 1.27
N ASP A 68 20.09 23.32 0.46
CA ASP A 68 19.08 22.30 0.23
C ASP A 68 19.70 21.02 -0.39
N GLU A 69 20.48 21.19 -1.47
CA GLU A 69 21.17 20.08 -2.16
C GLU A 69 22.23 19.39 -1.30
N ASN A 70 23.01 20.15 -0.53
CA ASN A 70 24.17 19.58 0.18
C ASN A 70 23.89 19.23 1.65
N VAL A 71 22.77 19.68 2.23
CA VAL A 71 22.46 19.46 3.65
C VAL A 71 21.06 18.89 3.83
N ALA A 72 20.02 19.56 3.35
CA ALA A 72 18.64 19.15 3.62
C ALA A 72 18.30 17.79 2.99
N LYS A 73 18.46 17.67 1.66
CA LYS A 73 18.17 16.41 0.93
C LYS A 73 19.00 15.22 1.45
N PRO A 74 20.32 15.34 1.69
CA PRO A 74 21.08 14.23 2.28
C PRO A 74 20.60 13.81 3.67
N ILE A 75 20.17 14.73 4.53
CA ILE A 75 19.62 14.39 5.85
C ILE A 75 18.32 13.60 5.70
N GLU A 76 17.44 14.03 4.79
CA GLU A 76 16.17 13.34 4.52
C GLU A 76 16.42 11.92 3.98
N LYS A 77 17.34 11.76 3.02
CA LYS A 77 17.75 10.45 2.48
C LYS A 77 18.35 9.54 3.56
N LEU A 78 19.22 10.09 4.41
CA LEU A 78 19.79 9.35 5.54
C LEU A 78 18.68 8.87 6.48
N ALA A 79 17.77 9.76 6.89
CA ALA A 79 16.66 9.43 7.76
C ALA A 79 15.72 8.38 7.13
N ALA A 80 15.45 8.48 5.83
CA ALA A 80 14.65 7.50 5.10
C ALA A 80 15.33 6.13 5.07
N THR A 81 16.64 6.08 4.80
CA THR A 81 17.43 4.83 4.79
C THR A 81 17.45 4.17 6.17
N LEU A 82 17.55 4.96 7.24
CA LEU A 82 17.49 4.43 8.61
C LEU A 82 16.11 3.83 8.93
N ARG A 83 15.02 4.42 8.44
CA ARG A 83 13.66 3.84 8.59
C ARG A 83 13.51 2.55 7.80
N VAL A 84 14.09 2.48 6.59
CA VAL A 84 14.13 1.24 5.80
C VAL A 84 14.85 0.14 6.58
N ARG A 85 16.04 0.41 7.12
CA ARG A 85 16.77 -0.56 7.96
C ARG A 85 15.93 -0.97 9.18
N ALA A 86 15.34 -0.01 9.90
CA ALA A 86 14.61 -0.27 11.15
C ALA A 86 13.28 -1.03 10.96
N HIS A 87 12.58 -0.84 9.85
CA HIS A 87 11.23 -1.38 9.65
C HIS A 87 11.12 -2.42 8.54
N ALA A 88 12.00 -2.40 7.54
CA ALA A 88 12.02 -3.40 6.47
C ALA A 88 13.13 -4.46 6.68
N GLY A 89 14.05 -4.27 7.64
CA GLY A 89 15.13 -5.23 7.89
C GLY A 89 16.08 -5.42 6.70
N VAL A 90 16.10 -4.47 5.77
CA VAL A 90 16.93 -4.53 4.56
C VAL A 90 18.30 -3.92 4.86
N PRO A 91 19.41 -4.61 4.58
CA PRO A 91 20.75 -4.02 4.63
C PRO A 91 20.93 -3.04 3.45
N ALA A 92 20.34 -1.85 3.56
CA ALA A 92 20.54 -0.79 2.58
C ALA A 92 21.88 -0.09 2.87
N GLU A 93 22.87 -0.15 1.97
CA GLU A 93 24.14 0.55 2.17
C GLU A 93 23.91 2.06 2.31
N LEU A 94 24.50 2.67 3.35
CA LEU A 94 24.50 4.11 3.47
C LEU A 94 25.42 4.69 2.40
N ASP A 95 24.87 5.47 1.47
CA ASP A 95 25.69 6.17 0.48
C ASP A 95 26.57 7.22 1.18
N LYS A 96 27.81 6.80 1.45
CA LYS A 96 28.86 7.62 2.08
C LYS A 96 29.22 8.84 1.22
N HIS A 97 28.89 8.83 -0.08
CA HIS A 97 29.11 9.95 -0.98
C HIS A 97 28.03 11.03 -0.83
N ALA A 98 26.75 10.65 -0.83
CA ALA A 98 25.63 11.57 -0.58
C ALA A 98 25.70 12.19 0.82
N ALA A 99 26.11 11.42 1.83
CA ALA A 99 26.21 11.89 3.21
C ALA A 99 27.55 12.59 3.56
N ARG A 100 28.44 12.82 2.58
CA ARG A 100 29.77 13.44 2.80
C ARG A 100 29.72 14.79 3.53
N TYR A 101 28.58 15.49 3.42
CA TYR A 101 28.36 16.79 4.04
C TYR A 101 27.79 16.75 5.46
N LEU A 102 27.39 15.57 5.96
CA LEU A 102 26.74 15.39 7.25
C LEU A 102 27.70 15.15 8.43
N GLY A 103 29.01 15.12 8.18
CA GLY A 103 30.03 14.90 9.21
C GLY A 103 29.90 13.52 9.85
N ASP A 104 29.96 13.46 11.19
CA ASP A 104 29.98 12.21 11.95
C ASP A 104 28.60 11.54 12.08
N LEU A 105 27.52 12.22 11.63
CA LEU A 105 26.16 11.68 11.72
C LEU A 105 26.00 10.40 10.89
N ALA A 106 26.55 10.38 9.68
CA ALA A 106 26.48 9.23 8.79
C ALA A 106 27.22 7.99 9.34
N PRO A 107 28.51 8.06 9.75
CA PRO A 107 29.19 6.92 10.34
C PRO A 107 28.61 6.50 11.71
N ALA A 108 28.12 7.43 12.53
CA ALA A 108 27.46 7.08 13.79
C ALA A 108 26.15 6.33 13.56
N ALA A 109 25.35 6.77 12.58
CA ALA A 109 24.13 6.08 12.20
C ALA A 109 24.41 4.70 11.60
N ASP A 110 25.48 4.56 10.80
CA ASP A 110 25.94 3.27 10.26
C ASP A 110 26.35 2.30 11.38
N ALA A 111 27.11 2.78 12.37
CA ALA A 111 27.55 1.96 13.51
C ALA A 111 26.37 1.48 14.36
N VAL A 112 25.45 2.38 14.73
CA VAL A 112 24.26 2.02 15.52
C VAL A 112 23.39 1.02 14.77
N THR A 113 23.18 1.23 13.48
CA THR A 113 22.35 0.30 12.68
C THR A 113 23.02 -1.04 12.43
N THR A 114 24.35 -1.08 12.28
CA THR A 114 25.10 -2.35 12.17
C THR A 114 24.96 -3.15 13.46
N GLN A 115 25.14 -2.51 14.62
CA GLN A 115 25.00 -3.17 15.92
C GLN A 115 23.57 -3.62 16.21
N LEU A 116 22.56 -2.81 15.85
CA LEU A 116 21.16 -3.20 15.96
C LEU A 116 20.84 -4.39 15.04
N ASN A 117 21.38 -4.42 13.83
CA ASN A 117 21.19 -5.54 12.90
C ASN A 117 21.79 -6.84 13.42
N GLU A 118 23.00 -6.80 14.00
CA GLU A 118 23.60 -7.98 14.63
C GLU A 118 22.71 -8.52 15.76
N GLN A 119 22.21 -7.64 16.64
CA GLN A 119 21.31 -8.04 17.72
C GLN A 119 19.93 -8.52 17.25
N THR A 120 19.36 -7.91 16.21
CA THR A 120 18.08 -8.36 15.65
C THR A 120 18.21 -9.67 14.88
N LEU A 121 19.34 -9.94 14.23
CA LEU A 121 19.64 -11.23 13.60
C LEU A 121 19.73 -12.35 14.65
N ASP A 122 20.46 -12.13 15.75
CA ASP A 122 20.56 -13.11 16.83
C ASP A 122 19.19 -13.40 17.48
N ALA A 123 18.39 -12.35 17.71
CA ALA A 123 17.03 -12.50 18.24
C ALA A 123 16.09 -13.17 17.23
N ALA A 124 16.22 -12.84 15.94
CA ALA A 124 15.41 -13.42 14.87
C ALA A 124 15.73 -14.91 14.66
N GLU A 125 16.98 -15.33 14.80
CA GLU A 125 17.38 -16.74 14.72
C GLU A 125 16.78 -17.55 15.87
N MET A 126 16.80 -17.01 17.09
CA MET A 126 16.15 -17.63 18.26
C MET A 126 14.64 -17.72 18.10
N VAL A 127 13.99 -16.66 17.62
CA VAL A 127 12.54 -16.65 17.36
C VAL A 127 12.19 -17.57 16.19
N ALA A 128 13.01 -17.64 15.13
CA ALA A 128 12.77 -18.49 13.98
C ALA A 128 12.71 -19.97 14.38
N LEU A 129 13.61 -20.43 15.25
CA LEU A 129 13.60 -21.80 15.77
C LEU A 129 12.33 -22.11 16.57
N GLU A 130 11.85 -21.19 17.42
CA GLU A 130 10.57 -21.37 18.13
C GLU A 130 9.36 -21.29 17.19
N THR A 131 9.43 -20.41 16.19
CA THR A 131 8.33 -20.18 15.25
C THR A 131 8.19 -21.32 14.26
N GLU A 132 9.29 -21.97 13.86
CA GLU A 132 9.26 -23.15 13.00
C GLU A 132 8.53 -24.30 13.68
N ALA A 133 8.86 -24.59 14.95
CA ALA A 133 8.16 -25.60 15.74
C ALA A 133 6.66 -25.28 15.94
N LEU A 134 6.33 -24.02 16.26
CA LEU A 134 4.95 -23.55 16.38
C LEU A 134 4.19 -23.57 15.04
N SER A 135 4.88 -23.26 13.94
CA SER A 135 4.33 -23.26 12.58
C SER A 135 4.07 -24.69 12.11
N ASP A 136 4.97 -25.62 12.40
CA ASP A 136 4.81 -27.04 12.10
C ASP A 136 3.66 -27.64 12.91
N GLU A 137 3.56 -27.33 14.19
CA GLU A 137 2.46 -27.75 15.04
C GLU A 137 1.13 -27.13 14.58
N LYS A 138 1.12 -25.84 14.23
CA LYS A 138 -0.04 -25.16 13.65
C LYS A 138 -0.43 -25.78 12.30
N THR A 139 0.54 -26.10 11.44
CA THR A 139 0.30 -26.73 10.12
C THR A 139 -0.29 -28.12 10.31
N ARG A 140 0.22 -28.88 11.28
CA ARG A 140 -0.30 -30.19 11.66
C ARG A 140 -1.73 -30.11 12.22
N LEU A 141 -2.01 -29.17 13.12
CA LEU A 141 -3.35 -28.94 13.66
C LEU A 141 -4.33 -28.47 12.55
N THR A 142 -3.85 -27.61 11.65
CA THR A 142 -4.63 -27.14 10.49
C THR A 142 -4.94 -28.30 9.55
N ALA A 143 -3.99 -29.20 9.29
CA ALA A 143 -4.19 -30.40 8.48
C ALA A 143 -5.24 -31.34 9.12
N LEU A 144 -5.18 -31.55 10.44
CA LEU A 144 -6.16 -32.36 11.16
C LEU A 144 -7.56 -31.74 11.15
N LEU A 145 -7.67 -30.42 11.29
CA LEU A 145 -8.95 -29.70 11.18
C LEU A 145 -9.53 -29.75 9.76
N SER A 146 -8.66 -29.90 8.75
CA SER A 146 -9.01 -29.97 7.34
C SER A 146 -9.66 -31.28 6.89
N GLU A 147 -9.53 -32.34 7.69
CA GLU A 147 -10.18 -33.64 7.43
C GLU A 147 -11.65 -33.67 7.86
N ILE A 148 -12.14 -32.62 8.53
CA ILE A 148 -13.56 -32.49 8.89
C ILE A 148 -14.33 -32.01 7.64
N PRO A 149 -15.34 -32.75 7.15
CA PRO A 149 -16.06 -32.43 5.90
C PRO A 149 -17.11 -31.32 6.08
N LEU A 150 -16.88 -30.38 7.01
CA LEU A 150 -17.81 -29.29 7.31
C LEU A 150 -17.09 -27.96 7.05
N ALA A 151 -17.73 -27.08 6.30
CA ALA A 151 -17.22 -25.72 6.08
C ALA A 151 -17.42 -24.89 7.35
N ILE A 152 -16.31 -24.43 7.95
CA ILE A 152 -16.33 -23.70 9.22
C ILE A 152 -16.05 -22.21 8.99
N VAL A 153 -16.93 -21.36 9.52
CA VAL A 153 -16.73 -19.90 9.61
C VAL A 153 -16.86 -19.46 11.07
N LEU A 154 -15.88 -18.73 11.57
CA LEU A 154 -15.95 -18.03 12.85
C LEU A 154 -16.40 -16.59 12.63
N ILE A 155 -17.42 -16.16 13.37
CA ILE A 155 -18.04 -14.85 13.18
C ILE A 155 -17.98 -14.07 14.50
N SER A 156 -17.59 -12.80 14.42
CA SER A 156 -17.53 -11.89 15.57
C SER A 156 -18.93 -11.51 16.07
N PRO A 157 -19.08 -10.96 17.29
CA PRO A 157 -20.37 -10.44 17.77
C PRO A 157 -20.96 -9.32 16.90
N THR A 158 -20.16 -8.67 16.06
CA THR A 158 -20.61 -7.66 15.10
C THR A 158 -20.84 -8.24 13.70
N HIS A 159 -21.01 -9.56 13.60
CA HIS A 159 -21.31 -10.29 12.36
C HIS A 159 -20.22 -10.16 11.28
N ARG A 160 -18.94 -10.05 11.67
CA ARG A 160 -17.81 -10.04 10.73
C ARG A 160 -17.06 -11.36 10.73
N ILE A 161 -16.58 -11.78 9.56
CA ILE A 161 -15.80 -13.01 9.40
C ILE A 161 -14.42 -12.85 10.05
N VAL A 162 -14.11 -13.73 11.00
CA VAL A 162 -12.86 -13.75 11.76
C VAL A 162 -11.95 -14.86 11.29
N LEU A 163 -12.53 -16.00 10.89
CA LEU A 163 -11.83 -17.17 10.39
C LEU A 163 -12.74 -17.93 9.44
N TYR A 164 -12.14 -18.55 8.44
CA TYR A 164 -12.78 -19.55 7.59
C TYR A 164 -11.74 -20.58 7.15
N ASP A 165 -12.18 -21.83 6.97
CA ASP A 165 -11.36 -22.89 6.37
C ASP A 165 -11.51 -22.92 4.83
N GLY A 166 -10.79 -23.83 4.17
CA GLY A 166 -10.85 -23.98 2.71
C GLY A 166 -12.23 -24.38 2.17
N GLN A 167 -13.01 -25.15 2.94
CA GLN A 167 -14.35 -25.58 2.52
C GLN A 167 -15.34 -24.41 2.61
N ALA A 168 -15.25 -23.62 3.66
CA ALA A 168 -15.99 -22.37 3.80
C ALA A 168 -15.59 -21.36 2.72
N ALA A 169 -14.29 -21.22 2.42
CA ALA A 169 -13.82 -20.37 1.32
C ALA A 169 -14.50 -20.75 0.01
N SER A 170 -14.65 -22.04 -0.25
CA SER A 170 -15.28 -22.57 -1.47
C SER A 170 -16.78 -22.36 -1.51
N ALA A 171 -17.48 -22.53 -0.37
CA ALA A 171 -18.91 -22.23 -0.25
C ALA A 171 -19.18 -20.73 -0.46
N LEU A 172 -18.39 -19.87 0.19
CA LEU A 172 -18.50 -18.41 0.05
C LEU A 172 -18.19 -17.97 -1.39
N ALA A 173 -17.17 -18.56 -2.03
CA ALA A 173 -16.78 -18.26 -3.41
C ALA A 173 -17.86 -18.54 -4.47
N GLN A 174 -18.89 -19.35 -4.16
CA GLN A 174 -20.06 -19.50 -5.04
C GLN A 174 -20.93 -18.25 -5.09
N ILE A 175 -20.82 -17.39 -4.08
CA ILE A 175 -21.55 -16.12 -3.96
C ILE A 175 -20.63 -14.96 -4.33
N ALA A 176 -19.47 -14.87 -3.66
CA ALA A 176 -18.47 -13.85 -3.90
C ALA A 176 -17.10 -14.23 -3.28
N PRO A 177 -15.99 -13.59 -3.65
CA PRO A 177 -14.68 -13.90 -3.07
C PRO A 177 -14.69 -13.84 -1.52
N PRO A 178 -14.18 -14.86 -0.81
CA PRO A 178 -14.15 -14.89 0.66
C PRO A 178 -13.17 -13.85 1.21
N ARG A 179 -13.55 -13.23 2.34
CA ARG A 179 -12.79 -12.11 2.93
C ARG A 179 -12.85 -12.08 4.44
N LEU A 180 -11.70 -12.00 5.09
CA LEU A 180 -11.55 -11.64 6.48
C LEU A 180 -12.06 -10.22 6.70
N ASN A 181 -12.66 -10.03 7.87
CA ASN A 181 -13.31 -8.79 8.25
C ASN A 181 -14.47 -8.39 7.32
N ALA A 182 -14.97 -9.23 6.41
CA ALA A 182 -16.21 -8.93 5.69
C ALA A 182 -17.42 -9.14 6.60
N SER A 183 -18.51 -8.43 6.31
CA SER A 183 -19.80 -8.70 6.92
C SER A 183 -20.29 -10.06 6.41
N ILE A 184 -20.73 -10.94 7.31
CA ILE A 184 -21.34 -12.22 6.90
C ILE A 184 -22.59 -12.00 6.03
N PHE A 185 -23.21 -10.83 6.15
CA PHE A 185 -24.36 -10.43 5.35
C PHE A 185 -24.04 -10.05 3.90
N ASP A 186 -22.76 -9.96 3.55
CA ASP A 186 -22.33 -9.84 2.16
C ASP A 186 -22.57 -11.15 1.40
N TYR A 187 -22.57 -12.28 2.13
CA TYR A 187 -22.73 -13.63 1.59
C TYR A 187 -24.10 -14.24 1.86
N PHE A 188 -24.73 -13.91 2.99
CA PHE A 188 -26.01 -14.49 3.39
C PHE A 188 -27.06 -13.44 3.78
N ALA A 189 -28.32 -13.71 3.49
CA ALA A 189 -29.43 -12.80 3.78
C ALA A 189 -29.61 -12.58 5.30
N LYS A 190 -29.74 -11.32 5.68
CA LYS A 190 -29.90 -10.88 7.09
C LYS A 190 -31.04 -11.57 7.85
N PRO A 191 -32.28 -11.69 7.32
CA PRO A 191 -33.43 -12.10 8.12
C PRO A 191 -33.24 -13.47 8.77
N ASN A 192 -32.85 -14.47 7.98
CA ASN A 192 -32.69 -15.84 8.45
C ASN A 192 -31.50 -15.98 9.40
N LEU A 193 -30.39 -15.32 9.09
CA LEU A 193 -29.18 -15.40 9.90
C LEU A 193 -29.36 -14.73 11.27
N ILE A 194 -30.00 -13.55 11.31
CA ILE A 194 -30.29 -12.85 12.57
C ILE A 194 -31.28 -13.65 13.42
N ALA A 195 -32.34 -14.20 12.83
CA ALA A 195 -33.29 -15.03 13.57
C ALA A 195 -32.60 -16.25 14.23
N ALA A 196 -31.73 -16.93 13.49
CA ALA A 196 -30.95 -18.05 14.00
C ALA A 196 -29.96 -17.62 15.09
N HIS A 197 -29.32 -16.45 14.93
CA HIS A 197 -28.40 -15.91 15.93
C HIS A 197 -29.12 -15.52 17.22
N ASP A 198 -30.28 -14.86 17.13
CA ASP A 198 -31.10 -14.49 18.28
C ASP A 198 -31.58 -15.73 19.06
N GLU A 199 -31.94 -16.80 18.36
CA GLU A 199 -32.30 -18.08 18.97
C GLU A 199 -31.10 -18.74 19.65
N LEU A 200 -29.92 -18.71 19.01
CA LEU A 200 -28.69 -19.22 19.59
C LEU A 200 -28.33 -18.49 20.88
N VAL A 201 -28.40 -17.15 20.90
CA VAL A 201 -28.12 -16.34 22.09
C VAL A 201 -29.14 -16.60 23.21
N LYS A 202 -30.41 -16.85 22.87
CA LYS A 202 -31.46 -17.17 23.86
C LYS A 202 -31.31 -18.57 24.46
N THR A 203 -30.92 -19.55 23.64
CA THR A 203 -30.93 -20.97 24.03
C THR A 203 -29.57 -21.47 24.48
N ASP A 204 -28.48 -20.79 24.11
CA ASP A 204 -27.09 -21.24 24.21
C ASP A 204 -26.89 -22.64 23.63
N ARG A 205 -27.59 -22.93 22.53
CA ARG A 205 -27.59 -24.23 21.82
C ARG A 205 -27.35 -24.02 20.34
N GLU A 206 -27.04 -25.13 19.66
CA GLU A 206 -26.90 -25.16 18.22
C GLU A 206 -28.25 -24.92 17.54
N VAL A 207 -28.28 -24.04 16.53
CA VAL A 207 -29.48 -23.66 15.79
C VAL A 207 -29.27 -23.92 14.31
N ALA A 208 -30.10 -24.77 13.72
CA ALA A 208 -30.10 -25.05 12.29
C ALA A 208 -30.98 -24.03 11.54
N PHE A 209 -30.52 -23.59 10.38
CA PHE A 209 -31.24 -22.64 9.53
C PHE A 209 -30.82 -22.79 8.06
N GLU A 210 -31.62 -22.21 7.16
CA GLU A 210 -31.27 -22.11 5.74
C GLU A 210 -30.59 -20.76 5.46
N ALA A 211 -29.33 -20.82 5.08
CA ALA A 211 -28.52 -19.66 4.71
C ALA A 211 -28.67 -19.40 3.20
N THR A 212 -29.55 -18.46 2.85
CA THR A 212 -29.76 -18.02 1.47
C THR A 212 -28.82 -16.86 1.14
N CYS A 213 -28.29 -16.80 -0.08
CA CYS A 213 -27.55 -15.63 -0.53
C CYS A 213 -28.49 -14.41 -0.72
N PRO A 214 -27.96 -13.17 -0.72
CA PRO A 214 -28.78 -11.96 -0.84
C PRO A 214 -29.64 -11.87 -2.10
N ASN A 215 -29.22 -12.48 -3.21
CA ASN A 215 -29.98 -12.54 -4.46
C ASN A 215 -30.93 -13.76 -4.55
N GLY A 216 -30.88 -14.68 -3.58
CA GLY A 216 -31.75 -15.85 -3.49
C GLY A 216 -31.43 -17.00 -4.46
N GLU A 217 -30.35 -16.91 -5.25
CA GLU A 217 -29.98 -17.90 -6.27
C GLU A 217 -29.37 -19.18 -5.69
N VAL A 218 -28.74 -19.08 -4.54
CA VAL A 218 -28.01 -20.16 -3.86
C VAL A 218 -28.45 -20.22 -2.40
N SER A 219 -28.76 -21.41 -1.90
CA SER A 219 -29.04 -21.65 -0.49
C SER A 219 -28.22 -22.81 0.04
N PHE A 220 -27.88 -22.73 1.32
CA PHE A 220 -27.12 -23.76 2.02
C PHE A 220 -27.82 -24.12 3.33
N ALA A 221 -27.78 -25.40 3.68
CA ALA A 221 -28.10 -25.82 5.04
C ALA A 221 -26.96 -25.38 5.96
N ALA A 222 -27.28 -24.68 7.05
CA ALA A 222 -26.27 -24.18 7.97
C ALA A 222 -26.68 -24.35 9.42
N ARG A 223 -25.68 -24.41 10.30
CA ARG A 223 -25.86 -24.57 11.75
C ARG A 223 -24.99 -23.56 12.47
N LEU A 224 -25.59 -22.78 13.37
CA LEU A 224 -24.86 -21.86 14.24
C LEU A 224 -24.57 -22.56 15.57
N LYS A 225 -23.36 -22.39 16.10
CA LYS A 225 -22.94 -22.96 17.40
C LYS A 225 -22.32 -21.89 18.30
N PRO A 226 -22.70 -21.82 19.59
CA PRO A 226 -22.09 -20.89 20.53
C PRO A 226 -20.65 -21.31 20.85
N LEU A 227 -19.82 -20.34 21.21
CA LEU A 227 -18.41 -20.53 21.58
C LEU A 227 -18.18 -20.62 23.10
N GLY A 228 -19.24 -20.88 23.87
CA GLY A 228 -19.19 -20.87 25.33
C GLY A 228 -18.74 -19.52 25.86
N SER A 229 -17.58 -19.47 26.53
CA SER A 229 -17.03 -18.22 27.09
C SER A 229 -16.30 -17.34 26.07
N ALA A 230 -16.04 -17.82 24.85
CA ALA A 230 -15.41 -17.03 23.81
C ALA A 230 -16.42 -16.11 23.10
N ARG A 231 -15.95 -14.93 22.65
CA ARG A 231 -16.79 -13.96 21.94
C ARG A 231 -17.11 -14.47 20.54
N GLY A 232 -18.32 -14.19 20.06
CA GLY A 232 -18.76 -14.54 18.71
C GLY A 232 -19.50 -15.86 18.65
N TYR A 233 -19.62 -16.43 17.45
CA TYR A 233 -20.29 -17.70 17.20
C TYR A 233 -19.69 -18.38 15.97
N MET A 234 -19.81 -19.70 15.90
CA MET A 234 -19.40 -20.49 14.74
C MET A 234 -20.59 -20.75 13.82
N MET A 235 -20.35 -20.76 12.51
CA MET A 235 -21.29 -21.20 11.49
C MET A 235 -20.68 -22.38 10.75
N PHE A 236 -21.42 -23.49 10.71
CA PHE A 236 -21.14 -24.65 9.90
C PHE A 236 -22.05 -24.62 8.68
N ILE A 237 -21.50 -24.87 7.49
CA ILE A 237 -22.27 -24.97 6.26
C ILE A 237 -22.22 -26.44 5.82
N ASP A 238 -23.37 -27.10 5.83
CA ASP A 238 -23.54 -28.50 5.40
C ASP A 238 -23.59 -28.55 3.86
N GLU A 239 -22.75 -29.41 3.28
CA GLU A 239 -22.69 -29.77 1.85
C GLU A 239 -22.82 -28.60 0.84
N ALA A 240 -21.77 -27.79 0.72
CA ALA A 240 -21.42 -27.29 -0.60
C ALA A 240 -20.96 -28.49 -1.44
N HIS A 241 -21.67 -28.87 -2.50
CA HIS A 241 -21.16 -29.82 -3.50
C HIS A 241 -19.88 -29.23 -4.12
N SER A 242 -18.73 -29.41 -3.48
CA SER A 242 -17.48 -28.84 -3.94
C SER A 242 -16.85 -29.77 -4.98
N HIS A 243 -16.78 -29.32 -6.23
CA HIS A 243 -15.96 -29.91 -7.31
C HIS A 243 -14.45 -29.72 -7.10
N LEU A 244 -13.97 -29.67 -5.86
CA LEU A 244 -12.55 -29.53 -5.56
C LEU A 244 -11.90 -30.90 -5.46
N SER A 245 -10.73 -31.05 -6.10
CA SER A 245 -9.93 -32.26 -5.98
C SER A 245 -9.56 -32.52 -4.50
N PRO A 246 -9.58 -33.77 -4.03
CA PRO A 246 -9.20 -34.14 -2.65
C PRO A 246 -7.83 -33.64 -2.22
N GLU A 247 -6.94 -33.36 -3.18
CA GLU A 247 -5.55 -32.91 -2.99
C GLU A 247 -5.38 -31.38 -2.91
N ALA A 248 -6.45 -30.59 -3.07
CA ALA A 248 -6.37 -29.14 -3.00
C ALA A 248 -5.99 -28.68 -1.58
N SER A 249 -4.99 -27.80 -1.45
CA SER A 249 -4.58 -27.22 -0.18
C SER A 249 -5.76 -26.47 0.47
N ARG A 250 -6.03 -26.77 1.74
CA ARG A 250 -7.15 -26.23 2.53
C ARG A 250 -6.62 -25.42 3.73
N PRO A 251 -5.91 -24.30 3.50
CA PRO A 251 -5.34 -23.53 4.58
C PRO A 251 -6.45 -22.83 5.39
N LEU A 252 -6.29 -22.81 6.70
CA LEU A 252 -7.14 -22.04 7.61
C LEU A 252 -6.74 -20.57 7.53
N THR A 253 -7.69 -19.69 7.20
CA THR A 253 -7.46 -18.24 7.10
C THR A 253 -8.13 -17.56 8.28
N TYR A 254 -7.39 -16.75 9.06
CA TYR A 254 -7.91 -16.19 10.31
C TYR A 254 -7.20 -14.92 10.78
N ASP A 255 -7.92 -14.09 11.54
CA ASP A 255 -7.37 -13.06 12.40
C ASP A 255 -8.24 -12.89 13.67
N PHE A 256 -7.82 -13.49 14.78
CA PHE A 256 -8.59 -13.46 16.05
C PHE A 256 -8.67 -12.06 16.69
N GLU A 257 -7.84 -11.10 16.29
CA GLU A 257 -8.01 -9.72 16.78
C GLU A 257 -9.32 -9.09 16.30
N LEU A 258 -9.93 -9.63 15.24
CA LEU A 258 -11.26 -9.23 14.76
C LEU A 258 -12.41 -9.63 15.70
N LEU A 259 -12.16 -10.45 16.73
CA LEU A 259 -13.12 -10.70 17.81
C LEU A 259 -13.30 -9.52 18.75
N LYS A 260 -12.34 -8.59 18.76
CA LYS A 260 -12.45 -7.36 19.56
C LYS A 260 -13.38 -6.38 18.85
N PRO A 261 -14.17 -5.57 19.59
CA PRO A 261 -15.01 -4.55 19.00
C PRO A 261 -14.18 -3.67 18.06
N SER A 262 -14.67 -3.52 16.83
CA SER A 262 -14.02 -2.67 15.84
C SER A 262 -13.97 -1.23 16.36
N GLY A 263 -12.89 -0.50 16.01
CA GLY A 263 -12.77 0.92 16.27
C GLY A 263 -13.78 1.75 15.46
N PRO A 264 -13.54 3.05 15.21
CA PRO A 264 -14.46 3.86 14.43
C PRO A 264 -14.79 3.19 13.09
N SER A 265 -16.07 3.20 12.70
CA SER A 265 -16.55 2.62 11.43
C SER A 265 -16.01 3.35 10.19
N ASN A 266 -15.57 4.59 10.36
CA ASN A 266 -15.00 5.39 9.29
C ASN A 266 -13.52 5.00 9.04
N LEU A 267 -13.25 4.46 7.85
CA LEU A 267 -11.90 4.09 7.38
C LEU A 267 -10.88 5.22 7.57
N MET A 268 -11.27 6.47 7.35
CA MET A 268 -10.37 7.64 7.45
C MET A 268 -9.75 7.80 8.84
N LYS A 269 -10.50 7.42 9.89
CA LYS A 269 -10.08 7.57 11.29
C LYS A 269 -9.37 6.34 11.84
N LEU A 270 -9.33 5.24 11.09
CA LEU A 270 -8.62 4.05 11.51
C LEU A 270 -7.11 4.30 11.54
N ALA A 271 -6.45 3.64 12.50
CA ALA A 271 -5.00 3.57 12.51
C ALA A 271 -4.52 2.91 11.22
N ILE A 272 -3.49 3.44 10.57
CA ILE A 272 -3.07 3.00 9.23
C ILE A 272 -2.71 1.51 9.19
N ASP A 273 -2.19 0.96 10.29
CA ASP A 273 -1.86 -0.45 10.49
C ASP A 273 -3.08 -1.34 10.84
N ARG A 274 -4.30 -0.80 10.82
CA ARG A 274 -5.56 -1.53 11.00
C ARG A 274 -6.50 -1.39 9.82
N VAL A 275 -6.18 -0.53 8.87
CA VAL A 275 -6.97 -0.33 7.66
C VAL A 275 -6.91 -1.60 6.80
N PRO A 276 -8.04 -2.14 6.33
CA PRO A 276 -8.05 -3.13 5.27
C PRO A 276 -7.68 -2.47 3.94
N PHE A 277 -6.74 -3.05 3.21
CA PHE A 277 -6.38 -2.61 1.87
C PHE A 277 -6.65 -3.72 0.84
N VAL A 278 -7.05 -3.31 -0.36
CA VAL A 278 -7.03 -4.16 -1.55
C VAL A 278 -6.03 -3.57 -2.51
N VAL A 279 -4.94 -4.30 -2.72
CA VAL A 279 -3.89 -3.89 -3.65
C VAL A 279 -4.14 -4.58 -4.97
N PHE A 280 -4.18 -3.83 -6.06
CA PHE A 280 -4.47 -4.38 -7.38
C PHE A 280 -3.60 -3.77 -8.46
N ASP A 281 -3.55 -4.47 -9.58
CA ASP A 281 -2.87 -4.10 -10.81
C ASP A 281 -3.68 -4.66 -12.00
N SER A 282 -3.55 -4.05 -13.18
CA SER A 282 -4.19 -4.49 -14.40
C SER A 282 -3.24 -4.53 -15.59
N GLU A 283 -3.34 -5.61 -16.37
CA GLU A 283 -2.70 -5.68 -17.68
C GLU A 283 -3.70 -5.30 -18.76
N THR A 284 -3.23 -4.61 -19.79
CA THR A 284 -4.09 -3.97 -20.79
C THR A 284 -3.58 -4.19 -22.21
N THR A 285 -4.46 -4.03 -23.19
CA THR A 285 -4.08 -4.05 -24.62
C THR A 285 -3.25 -2.83 -25.02
N GLY A 286 -3.14 -1.79 -24.18
CA GLY A 286 -2.35 -0.59 -24.43
C GLY A 286 -2.57 0.48 -23.34
N LEU A 287 -1.88 1.61 -23.46
CA LEU A 287 -1.78 2.61 -22.38
C LEU A 287 -2.88 3.67 -22.37
N LEU A 288 -3.89 3.57 -23.25
CA LEU A 288 -4.92 4.60 -23.38
C LEU A 288 -6.27 4.09 -22.88
N PRO A 289 -6.71 4.42 -21.64
CA PRO A 289 -7.97 3.91 -21.08
C PRO A 289 -9.19 4.14 -21.98
N HIS A 290 -9.24 5.24 -22.73
CA HIS A 290 -10.34 5.56 -23.64
C HIS A 290 -10.36 4.75 -24.95
N LYS A 291 -9.32 3.96 -25.25
CA LYS A 291 -9.19 3.14 -26.48
C LYS A 291 -8.88 1.68 -26.22
N ASP A 292 -8.14 1.40 -25.17
CA ASP A 292 -7.64 0.06 -24.85
C ASP A 292 -8.55 -0.64 -23.85
N GLU A 293 -8.34 -1.95 -23.72
CA GLU A 293 -9.14 -2.87 -22.93
C GLU A 293 -8.26 -3.62 -21.93
N VAL A 294 -8.83 -3.92 -20.75
CA VAL A 294 -8.20 -4.77 -19.72
C VAL A 294 -8.16 -6.21 -20.20
N ILE A 295 -7.05 -6.90 -19.95
CA ILE A 295 -6.83 -8.32 -20.30
C ILE A 295 -6.47 -9.19 -19.10
N GLN A 296 -6.04 -8.60 -17.98
CA GLN A 296 -5.90 -9.29 -16.70
C GLN A 296 -6.18 -8.32 -15.56
N LEU A 297 -6.80 -8.82 -14.50
CA LEU A 297 -6.91 -8.12 -13.21
C LEU A 297 -6.35 -9.02 -12.11
N GLY A 298 -5.37 -8.48 -11.37
CA GLY A 298 -4.74 -9.12 -10.23
C GLY A 298 -4.99 -8.30 -8.98
N ALA A 299 -5.39 -8.94 -7.88
CA ALA A 299 -5.57 -8.25 -6.61
C ALA A 299 -5.24 -9.13 -5.42
N VAL A 300 -4.79 -8.52 -4.33
CA VAL A 300 -4.57 -9.18 -3.04
C VAL A 300 -5.11 -8.33 -1.89
N ARG A 301 -5.53 -8.98 -0.80
CA ARG A 301 -5.95 -8.28 0.41
C ARG A 301 -4.82 -8.16 1.41
N VAL A 302 -4.71 -6.98 2.01
CA VAL A 302 -3.82 -6.70 3.13
C VAL A 302 -4.68 -6.33 4.33
N LEU A 303 -4.50 -7.06 5.42
CA LEU A 303 -5.13 -6.78 6.70
C LEU A 303 -4.05 -6.63 7.75
N ARG A 304 -4.10 -5.52 8.48
CA ARG A 304 -3.13 -5.19 9.54
C ARG A 304 -1.67 -5.23 9.11
N GLY A 305 -1.40 -4.76 7.90
CA GLY A 305 -0.05 -4.74 7.32
C GLY A 305 0.50 -6.12 6.94
N MET A 306 -0.36 -7.12 6.82
CA MET A 306 -0.03 -8.47 6.36
C MET A 306 -0.90 -8.83 5.16
N ILE A 307 -0.31 -9.43 4.13
CA ILE A 307 -1.07 -10.02 3.02
C ILE A 307 -1.87 -11.20 3.57
N VAL A 308 -3.17 -11.24 3.30
CA VAL A 308 -4.04 -12.32 3.74
C VAL A 308 -3.89 -13.51 2.78
N PRO A 309 -3.40 -14.67 3.23
CA PRO A 309 -3.23 -15.84 2.37
C PRO A 309 -4.57 -16.27 1.76
N GLY A 310 -4.58 -16.61 0.47
CA GLY A 310 -5.78 -17.10 -0.23
C GLY A 310 -6.75 -16.01 -0.69
N GLU A 311 -6.73 -14.81 -0.10
CA GLU A 311 -7.54 -13.67 -0.54
C GLU A 311 -6.87 -12.95 -1.71
N LYS A 312 -7.10 -13.48 -2.90
CA LYS A 312 -6.59 -12.93 -4.15
C LYS A 312 -7.58 -13.06 -5.31
N ILE A 313 -7.45 -12.16 -6.28
CA ILE A 313 -8.06 -12.27 -7.60
C ILE A 313 -6.94 -12.42 -8.61
N ASP A 314 -7.13 -13.35 -9.55
CA ASP A 314 -6.26 -13.55 -10.70
C ASP A 314 -7.15 -13.97 -11.87
N ARG A 315 -7.54 -12.99 -12.69
CA ARG A 315 -8.53 -13.17 -13.75
C ARG A 315 -7.97 -12.66 -15.05
N LEU A 316 -7.92 -13.56 -16.04
CA LEU A 316 -7.82 -13.16 -17.44
C LEU A 316 -9.18 -12.63 -17.91
N VAL A 317 -9.12 -11.70 -18.85
CA VAL A 317 -10.28 -11.01 -19.42
C VAL A 317 -10.17 -11.11 -20.94
N ASP A 318 -11.26 -11.48 -21.60
CA ASP A 318 -11.36 -11.37 -23.06
C ASP A 318 -11.61 -9.89 -23.42
N PRO A 319 -10.65 -9.22 -24.07
CA PRO A 319 -10.81 -7.81 -24.44
C PRO A 319 -11.75 -7.60 -25.64
N GLY A 320 -12.24 -8.67 -26.28
CA GLY A 320 -13.09 -8.59 -27.48
C GLY A 320 -12.36 -8.05 -28.72
N ARG A 321 -11.02 -7.99 -28.68
CA ARG A 321 -10.15 -7.49 -29.75
C ARG A 321 -8.79 -8.20 -29.72
N PRO A 322 -8.05 -8.25 -30.85
CA PRO A 322 -6.69 -8.77 -30.85
C PRO A 322 -5.77 -8.00 -29.90
N ILE A 323 -4.96 -8.71 -29.12
CA ILE A 323 -3.95 -8.12 -28.24
C ILE A 323 -2.76 -7.63 -29.10
N PRO A 324 -2.37 -6.35 -29.02
CA PRO A 324 -1.22 -5.85 -29.78
C PRO A 324 0.09 -6.58 -29.41
N PRO A 325 0.94 -6.96 -30.39
CA PRO A 325 2.21 -7.64 -30.10
C PRO A 325 3.18 -6.86 -29.22
N ALA A 326 3.05 -5.53 -29.16
CA ALA A 326 3.85 -4.69 -28.27
C ALA A 326 3.49 -4.93 -26.80
N SER A 327 2.20 -5.07 -26.48
CA SER A 327 1.70 -5.34 -25.13
C SER A 327 2.08 -6.75 -24.70
N THR A 328 1.84 -7.76 -25.56
CA THR A 328 2.24 -9.15 -25.29
C THR A 328 3.74 -9.31 -25.01
N LYS A 329 4.61 -8.46 -25.57
CA LYS A 329 6.06 -8.50 -25.26
C LYS A 329 6.36 -8.09 -23.81
N VAL A 330 5.50 -7.31 -23.18
CA VAL A 330 5.64 -6.84 -21.80
C VAL A 330 5.04 -7.87 -20.84
N HIS A 331 3.73 -8.14 -20.97
CA HIS A 331 2.98 -8.94 -19.99
C HIS A 331 2.85 -10.43 -20.36
N HIS A 332 3.33 -10.83 -21.54
CA HIS A 332 3.34 -12.23 -22.03
C HIS A 332 1.97 -12.91 -22.20
N ILE A 333 0.87 -12.16 -22.09
CA ILE A 333 -0.50 -12.65 -22.34
C ILE A 333 -0.78 -12.63 -23.84
N THR A 334 -1.30 -13.74 -24.33
CA THR A 334 -1.62 -13.97 -25.75
C THR A 334 -3.12 -14.11 -25.97
N ASP A 335 -3.60 -13.90 -27.19
CA ASP A 335 -5.01 -14.11 -27.55
C ASP A 335 -5.51 -15.53 -27.20
N ALA A 336 -4.62 -16.53 -27.27
CA ALA A 336 -4.94 -17.91 -26.92
C ALA A 336 -5.19 -18.11 -25.42
N MET A 337 -4.56 -17.30 -24.56
CA MET A 337 -4.75 -17.39 -23.10
C MET A 337 -6.08 -16.77 -22.66
N VAL A 338 -6.50 -15.69 -23.33
CA VAL A 338 -7.76 -15.00 -23.01
C VAL A 338 -8.97 -15.60 -23.74
N ALA A 339 -8.75 -16.55 -24.65
CA ALA A 339 -9.82 -17.22 -25.38
C ALA A 339 -10.74 -17.98 -24.41
N GLY A 340 -12.01 -17.56 -24.34
CA GLY A 340 -13.00 -18.13 -23.42
C GLY A 340 -12.95 -17.56 -22.00
N ALA A 341 -12.06 -16.60 -21.73
CA ALA A 341 -12.12 -15.79 -20.52
C ALA A 341 -13.40 -14.92 -20.53
N PRO A 342 -13.90 -14.52 -19.33
CA PRO A 342 -15.06 -13.62 -19.27
C PRO A 342 -14.73 -12.23 -19.84
N SER A 343 -15.76 -11.48 -20.20
CA SER A 343 -15.63 -10.04 -20.46
C SER A 343 -15.27 -9.28 -19.18
N PHE A 344 -14.93 -8.00 -19.29
CA PHE A 344 -14.45 -7.24 -18.12
C PHE A 344 -15.52 -7.01 -17.04
N GLN A 345 -16.80 -6.89 -17.40
CA GLN A 345 -17.88 -6.59 -16.46
C GLN A 345 -17.94 -7.54 -15.25
N PRO A 346 -18.06 -8.87 -15.40
CA PRO A 346 -18.09 -9.79 -14.25
C PRO A 346 -16.81 -9.73 -13.40
N VAL A 347 -15.64 -9.51 -14.01
CA VAL A 347 -14.37 -9.37 -13.28
C VAL A 347 -14.33 -8.06 -12.47
N ALA A 348 -14.84 -6.96 -13.03
CA ALA A 348 -14.98 -5.70 -12.33
C ALA A 348 -15.98 -5.80 -11.16
N THR A 349 -17.09 -6.52 -11.33
CA THR A 349 -18.06 -6.78 -10.25
C THR A 349 -17.46 -7.65 -9.14
N GLU A 350 -16.71 -8.71 -9.50
CA GLU A 350 -15.97 -9.54 -8.55
C GLU A 350 -14.97 -8.69 -7.75
N PHE A 351 -14.19 -7.84 -8.44
CA PHE A 351 -13.23 -6.93 -7.81
C PHE A 351 -13.90 -5.88 -6.92
N HIS A 352 -15.02 -5.30 -7.34
CA HIS A 352 -15.78 -4.34 -6.54
C HIS A 352 -16.24 -4.96 -5.23
N HIS A 353 -16.81 -6.17 -5.27
CA HIS A 353 -17.16 -6.90 -4.07
C HIS A 353 -15.92 -7.17 -3.20
N PHE A 354 -14.82 -7.57 -3.83
CA PHE A 354 -13.57 -7.85 -3.14
C PHE A 354 -13.01 -6.62 -2.39
N ALA A 355 -13.19 -5.42 -2.95
CA ALA A 355 -12.74 -4.14 -2.43
C ALA A 355 -13.64 -3.50 -1.35
N ARG A 356 -14.83 -4.03 -1.06
CA ARG A 356 -15.73 -3.45 -0.05
C ARG A 356 -15.08 -3.29 1.33
N ASP A 357 -15.41 -2.22 2.03
CA ASP A 357 -14.87 -1.86 3.35
C ASP A 357 -13.33 -1.79 3.41
N ALA A 358 -12.68 -1.51 2.28
CA ALA A 358 -11.24 -1.40 2.18
C ALA A 358 -10.83 -0.15 1.38
N VAL A 359 -9.56 0.20 1.53
CA VAL A 359 -8.89 1.20 0.70
C VAL A 359 -8.30 0.49 -0.52
N ILE A 360 -8.59 1.01 -1.72
CA ILE A 360 -7.98 0.51 -2.95
C ILE A 360 -6.57 1.08 -3.06
N VAL A 361 -5.60 0.24 -3.41
CA VAL A 361 -4.20 0.60 -3.58
C VAL A 361 -3.69 0.10 -4.92
N ALA A 362 -2.98 0.96 -5.65
CA ALA A 362 -2.30 0.59 -6.88
C ALA A 362 -0.96 1.33 -6.99
N HIS A 363 -0.16 1.00 -8.00
CA HIS A 363 1.08 1.68 -8.33
C HIS A 363 0.85 2.53 -9.59
N ASN A 364 0.81 3.86 -9.44
CA ASN A 364 0.23 4.77 -10.45
C ASN A 364 -1.29 4.55 -10.61
N ALA A 365 -2.01 4.64 -9.50
CA ALA A 365 -3.44 4.35 -9.38
C ALA A 365 -4.34 5.07 -10.40
N PRO A 366 -4.08 6.32 -10.87
CA PRO A 366 -4.90 6.95 -11.89
C PRO A 366 -5.04 6.13 -13.17
N PHE A 367 -3.99 5.39 -13.57
CA PHE A 367 -4.00 4.55 -14.76
C PHE A 367 -5.04 3.43 -14.64
N ASP A 368 -4.90 2.56 -13.63
CA ASP A 368 -5.80 1.42 -13.42
C ASP A 368 -7.23 1.87 -13.11
N MET A 369 -7.37 2.91 -12.27
CA MET A 369 -8.69 3.44 -11.90
C MET A 369 -9.43 4.03 -13.10
N ALA A 370 -8.73 4.58 -14.10
CA ALA A 370 -9.37 5.08 -15.31
C ALA A 370 -10.10 3.97 -16.09
N PHE A 371 -9.55 2.74 -16.13
CA PHE A 371 -10.25 1.60 -16.73
C PHE A 371 -11.49 1.18 -15.96
N LEU A 372 -11.44 1.21 -14.62
CA LEU A 372 -12.57 0.89 -13.75
C LEU A 372 -13.69 1.93 -13.85
N HIS A 373 -13.34 3.22 -13.90
CA HIS A 373 -14.31 4.32 -13.99
C HIS A 373 -14.96 4.42 -15.37
N ARG A 374 -14.27 4.08 -16.45
CA ARG A 374 -14.75 4.27 -17.83
C ARG A 374 -16.12 3.66 -18.11
N ARG A 375 -16.41 2.48 -17.54
CA ARG A 375 -17.67 1.75 -17.72
C ARG A 375 -18.42 1.54 -16.40
N ALA A 376 -18.14 2.36 -15.39
CA ALA A 376 -18.73 2.23 -14.07
C ALA A 376 -20.27 2.36 -14.10
N GLU A 377 -20.78 3.35 -14.84
CA GLU A 377 -22.24 3.53 -15.04
C GLU A 377 -22.87 2.37 -15.82
N GLU A 378 -22.20 1.88 -16.86
CA GLU A 378 -22.66 0.74 -17.66
C GLU A 378 -22.77 -0.54 -16.82
N TYR A 379 -21.83 -0.73 -15.89
CA TYR A 379 -21.75 -1.91 -15.04
C TYR A 379 -22.53 -1.78 -13.72
N ASP A 380 -23.17 -0.64 -13.47
CA ASP A 380 -23.82 -0.30 -12.19
C ASP A 380 -22.86 -0.46 -10.99
N LEU A 381 -21.61 -0.02 -11.18
CA LEU A 381 -20.56 -0.07 -10.16
C LEU A 381 -20.20 1.34 -9.72
N ASP A 382 -20.26 1.57 -8.40
CA ASP A 382 -19.87 2.85 -7.81
C ASP A 382 -18.54 2.72 -7.05
N TRP A 383 -17.53 3.44 -7.53
CA TRP A 383 -16.15 3.37 -7.02
C TRP A 383 -15.85 4.49 -6.01
N GLN A 384 -16.62 4.58 -4.92
CA GLN A 384 -16.41 5.56 -3.83
C GLN A 384 -15.29 5.18 -2.84
N HIS A 385 -14.55 4.12 -3.13
CA HIS A 385 -13.48 3.64 -2.26
C HIS A 385 -12.41 4.72 -2.09
N PRO A 386 -11.85 4.93 -0.88
CA PRO A 386 -10.63 5.69 -0.74
C PRO A 386 -9.51 5.01 -1.54
N ILE A 387 -8.70 5.81 -2.22
CA ILE A 387 -7.59 5.32 -3.07
C ILE A 387 -6.27 5.79 -2.46
N LEU A 388 -5.28 4.89 -2.41
CA LEU A 388 -3.89 5.23 -2.15
C LEU A 388 -3.01 4.80 -3.31
N ASP A 389 -2.03 5.64 -3.62
CA ASP A 389 -1.03 5.37 -4.65
C ASP A 389 0.33 5.13 -4.02
N THR A 390 0.94 3.99 -4.30
CA THR A 390 2.28 3.67 -3.78
C THR A 390 3.39 4.58 -4.31
N VAL A 391 3.21 5.24 -5.47
CA VAL A 391 4.09 6.31 -5.97
C VAL A 391 4.06 7.50 -5.01
N LEU A 392 2.86 7.94 -4.61
CA LEU A 392 2.70 9.06 -3.68
C LEU A 392 3.19 8.70 -2.27
N LEU A 393 2.91 7.49 -1.79
CA LEU A 393 3.46 7.00 -0.53
C LEU A 393 4.99 6.97 -0.57
N SER A 394 5.56 6.55 -1.69
CA SER A 394 7.00 6.60 -1.91
C SER A 394 7.55 8.03 -1.87
N ALA A 395 6.85 9.00 -2.46
CA ALA A 395 7.26 10.39 -2.43
C ALA A 395 7.21 10.99 -1.02
N VAL A 396 6.18 10.64 -0.24
CA VAL A 396 6.07 11.05 1.18
C VAL A 396 7.22 10.49 2.02
N LEU A 397 7.59 9.23 1.81
CA LEU A 397 8.61 8.56 2.62
C LEU A 397 10.06 8.87 2.18
N PHE A 398 10.30 8.97 0.88
CA PHE A 398 11.63 9.01 0.28
C PHE A 398 11.96 10.33 -0.43
N GLY A 399 10.98 11.22 -0.60
CA GLY A 399 11.13 12.50 -1.31
C GLY A 399 10.84 12.38 -2.81
N THR A 400 10.41 13.49 -3.42
CA THR A 400 9.91 13.54 -4.82
C THR A 400 10.99 13.41 -5.90
N THR A 401 12.27 13.47 -5.53
CA THR A 401 13.39 13.39 -6.48
C THR A 401 13.88 11.95 -6.69
N GLU A 402 13.35 11.00 -5.93
CA GLU A 402 13.75 9.60 -5.99
C GLU A 402 13.03 8.86 -7.13
N SER A 403 13.59 7.73 -7.58
CA SER A 403 12.84 6.86 -8.48
C SER A 403 11.71 6.19 -7.71
N HIS A 404 10.51 6.32 -8.27
CA HIS A 404 9.25 5.83 -7.71
C HIS A 404 8.62 4.71 -8.55
N THR A 405 9.39 4.07 -9.44
CA THR A 405 8.93 2.85 -10.13
C THR A 405 8.77 1.69 -9.15
N LEU A 406 7.93 0.71 -9.49
CA LEU A 406 7.75 -0.49 -8.68
C LEU A 406 9.10 -1.20 -8.46
N ASP A 407 9.91 -1.34 -9.52
CA ASP A 407 11.24 -1.96 -9.43
C ASP A 407 12.17 -1.20 -8.47
N ALA A 408 12.14 0.15 -8.49
CA ALA A 408 12.93 0.97 -7.56
C ALA A 408 12.43 0.83 -6.11
N LEU A 409 11.11 0.74 -5.89
CA LEU A 409 10.54 0.48 -4.58
C LEU A 409 10.91 -0.91 -4.06
N CYS A 410 10.79 -1.93 -4.91
CA CYS A 410 11.15 -3.30 -4.58
C CYS A 410 12.62 -3.42 -4.20
N ALA A 411 13.52 -2.84 -5.00
CA ALA A 411 14.95 -2.80 -4.71
C ALA A 411 15.24 -2.07 -3.38
N ARG A 412 14.62 -0.91 -3.15
CA ARG A 412 14.81 -0.12 -1.93
C ARG A 412 14.29 -0.82 -0.68
N LEU A 413 13.21 -1.59 -0.79
CA LEU A 413 12.50 -2.23 0.32
C LEU A 413 12.79 -3.73 0.46
N GLY A 414 13.72 -4.26 -0.34
CA GLY A 414 14.13 -5.66 -0.29
C GLY A 414 13.03 -6.64 -0.68
N VAL A 415 12.11 -6.22 -1.53
CA VAL A 415 11.03 -7.06 -2.08
C VAL A 415 11.53 -7.68 -3.37
N THR A 416 11.39 -8.99 -3.51
CA THR A 416 11.83 -9.73 -4.71
C THR A 416 10.62 -10.20 -5.50
N ILE A 417 10.51 -9.76 -6.75
CA ILE A 417 9.50 -10.25 -7.68
C ILE A 417 10.12 -11.39 -8.50
N PRO A 418 9.62 -12.64 -8.41
CA PRO A 418 10.08 -13.70 -9.30
C PRO A 418 9.91 -13.28 -10.76
N ALA A 419 10.94 -13.47 -11.59
CA ALA A 419 10.92 -13.01 -12.98
C ALA A 419 9.71 -13.52 -13.79
N ARG A 420 9.20 -14.72 -13.47
CA ARG A 420 8.00 -15.31 -14.09
C ARG A 420 6.67 -14.66 -13.70
N LEU A 421 6.67 -13.83 -12.65
CA LEU A 421 5.49 -13.14 -12.12
C LEU A 421 5.55 -11.63 -12.40
N ARG A 422 6.71 -11.07 -12.76
CA ARG A 422 6.84 -9.68 -13.17
C ARG A 422 6.05 -9.44 -14.46
N HIS A 423 5.34 -8.32 -14.55
CA HIS A 423 4.42 -8.02 -15.66
C HIS A 423 3.29 -9.06 -15.79
N THR A 424 2.87 -9.57 -14.64
CA THR A 424 1.56 -10.21 -14.52
C THR A 424 0.80 -9.41 -13.49
N ALA A 425 -0.50 -9.20 -13.70
CA ALA A 425 -1.30 -8.38 -12.81
C ALA A 425 -1.24 -8.88 -11.36
N LEU A 426 -1.29 -10.21 -11.15
CA LEU A 426 -1.19 -10.77 -9.80
C LEU A 426 0.21 -10.56 -9.18
N GLY A 427 1.28 -10.75 -9.96
CA GLY A 427 2.64 -10.61 -9.46
C GLY A 427 2.98 -9.17 -9.08
N ASP A 428 2.56 -8.20 -9.91
CA ASP A 428 2.77 -6.78 -9.65
C ASP A 428 1.89 -6.28 -8.49
N ALA A 429 0.65 -6.77 -8.36
CA ALA A 429 -0.21 -6.50 -7.20
C ALA A 429 0.39 -7.08 -5.89
N GLN A 430 0.97 -8.29 -5.93
CA GLN A 430 1.65 -8.90 -4.79
C GLN A 430 2.88 -8.08 -4.37
N ALA A 431 3.73 -7.71 -5.33
CA ALA A 431 4.91 -6.89 -5.07
C ALA A 431 4.54 -5.52 -4.48
N THR A 432 3.50 -4.88 -5.04
CA THR A 432 2.95 -3.61 -4.54
C THR A 432 2.41 -3.75 -3.13
N ALA A 433 1.78 -4.89 -2.80
CA ALA A 433 1.29 -5.17 -1.46
C ALA A 433 2.41 -5.40 -0.45
N GLU A 434 3.47 -6.11 -0.82
CA GLU A 434 4.65 -6.27 0.03
C GLU A 434 5.31 -4.91 0.28
N VAL A 435 5.50 -4.10 -0.76
CA VAL A 435 5.99 -2.72 -0.67
C VAL A 435 5.12 -1.88 0.27
N LEU A 436 3.79 -1.93 0.13
CA LEU A 436 2.86 -1.26 1.03
C LEU A 436 3.08 -1.71 2.48
N CYS A 437 3.12 -3.02 2.75
CA CYS A 437 3.35 -3.58 4.08
C CYS A 437 4.65 -3.07 4.72
N ARG A 438 5.73 -2.89 3.94
CA ARG A 438 6.98 -2.29 4.43
C ARG A 438 6.85 -0.78 4.69
N MET A 439 6.07 -0.05 3.91
CA MET A 439 5.88 1.40 4.05
C MET A 439 4.98 1.79 5.23
N LEU A 440 3.96 0.99 5.57
CA LEU A 440 3.02 1.24 6.67
C LEU A 440 3.69 1.59 8.02
N PRO A 441 4.64 0.79 8.55
CA PRO A 441 5.35 1.15 9.79
C PRO A 441 6.21 2.42 9.65
N MET A 442 6.77 2.68 8.46
CA MET A 442 7.55 3.89 8.21
C MET A 442 6.68 5.15 8.27
N LEU A 443 5.49 5.12 7.66
CA LEU A 443 4.52 6.21 7.73
C LEU A 443 4.12 6.50 9.19
N LYS A 444 3.87 5.45 9.96
CA LYS A 444 3.55 5.55 11.39
C LYS A 444 4.70 6.20 12.18
N SER A 445 5.96 5.84 11.88
CA SER A 445 7.15 6.42 12.52
C SER A 445 7.33 7.92 12.23
N GLN A 446 6.81 8.41 11.10
CA GLN A 446 6.77 9.84 10.74
C GLN A 446 5.58 10.59 11.35
N GLY A 447 4.72 9.91 12.13
CA GLY A 447 3.55 10.51 12.78
C GLY A 447 2.26 10.44 11.96
N TYR A 448 2.29 9.81 10.78
CA TYR A 448 1.10 9.57 9.96
C TYR A 448 0.37 8.32 10.44
N THR A 449 -0.30 8.46 11.59
CA THR A 449 -0.87 7.32 12.33
C THR A 449 -2.24 6.87 11.83
N THR A 450 -2.95 7.68 11.06
CA THR A 450 -4.32 7.40 10.54
C THR A 450 -4.36 7.50 9.02
N LEU A 451 -5.36 6.86 8.39
CA LEU A 451 -5.57 6.94 6.94
C LEU A 451 -5.74 8.38 6.45
N GLU A 452 -6.54 9.19 7.15
CA GLU A 452 -6.77 10.61 6.85
C GLU A 452 -5.45 11.38 6.71
N LYS A 453 -4.56 11.25 7.69
CA LYS A 453 -3.25 11.93 7.67
C LYS A 453 -2.37 11.48 6.51
N VAL A 454 -2.42 10.19 6.16
CA VAL A 454 -1.65 9.64 5.03
C VAL A 454 -2.17 10.20 3.71
N ILE A 455 -3.50 10.23 3.51
CA ILE A 455 -4.12 10.81 2.32
C ILE A 455 -3.79 12.30 2.20
N GLU A 456 -3.91 13.07 3.29
CA GLU A 456 -3.54 14.48 3.33
C GLU A 456 -2.09 14.74 2.90
N GLN A 457 -1.16 13.85 3.26
CA GLN A 457 0.23 13.97 2.79
C GLN A 457 0.37 13.60 1.31
N CYS A 458 -0.28 12.53 0.85
CA CYS A 458 -0.22 12.12 -0.55
C CYS A 458 -0.74 13.24 -1.49
N GLN A 459 -1.80 13.93 -1.08
CA GLN A 459 -2.37 15.05 -1.84
C GLN A 459 -1.39 16.20 -2.08
N LYS A 460 -0.37 16.39 -1.23
CA LYS A 460 0.68 17.40 -1.44
C LYS A 460 1.60 17.08 -2.61
N HIS A 461 1.60 15.83 -3.07
CA HIS A 461 2.48 15.31 -4.11
C HIS A 461 1.73 14.88 -5.38
N SER A 462 0.43 15.18 -5.50
CA SER A 462 -0.42 14.71 -6.60
C SER A 462 0.10 15.05 -8.01
N ARG A 463 0.84 16.16 -8.15
CA ARG A 463 1.48 16.57 -9.42
C ARG A 463 2.45 15.53 -9.99
N LEU A 464 3.05 14.69 -9.16
CA LEU A 464 3.94 13.61 -9.63
C LEU A 464 3.21 12.64 -10.56
N LEU A 465 1.91 12.40 -10.33
CA LEU A 465 1.12 11.51 -11.18
C LEU A 465 0.75 12.16 -12.52
N GLU A 466 0.65 13.49 -12.56
CA GLU A 466 0.43 14.22 -13.82
C GLU A 466 1.66 14.17 -14.73
N ASP A 467 2.87 14.20 -14.15
CA ASP A 467 4.12 14.13 -14.91
C ASP A 467 4.45 12.70 -15.41
N MET A 468 3.84 11.67 -14.82
CA MET A 468 4.08 10.26 -15.14
C MET A 468 3.11 9.67 -16.17
N ASN A 469 1.92 10.27 -16.33
CA ASN A 469 0.88 9.85 -17.27
C ASN A 469 0.89 10.71 -18.54
#